data_AF-A0A256Z6D6-F1
#
_entry.id   AF-A0A256Z6D6-F1
#
_cell.length_a   1.000
_cell.length_b   1.000
_cell.length_c   1.000
_cell.angle_alpha   90.00
_cell.angle_beta   90.00
_cell.angle_gamma   90.00
#
_symmetry.space_group_name_H-M   'P 1'
#
loop_
_entity.id
_entity.type
_entity.pdbx_description
1 polymer ?
#
loop_
_entity_poly.entity_id
_entity_poly.type
_entity_poly.pdbx_seq_one_letter_code
_entity_poly.pdbx_strand_id
1 'polypeptide(L)'
;MLLQTFLHLPGVGEIRERRIWMEGVESWDDYLASPPPRGVGERLKKRHDRMLIELKGALGRGQWHRFSTLLPHSHRWRLFDPLGERAAYLDIESDTTPGFSPLYLIST
;
A
#
# COMPACT_ATOMS: atom_id res chain seq x y z
N MET A 1 4.19 -0.43 -0.19
CA MET A 1 4.11 -1.74 -0.86
C MET A 1 2.68 -2.29 -0.89
N LEU A 2 1.95 -2.09 -2.00
CA LEU A 2 0.56 -2.53 -2.15
C LEU A 2 0.39 -4.06 -1.96
N LEU A 3 1.31 -4.86 -2.50
CA LEU A 3 1.26 -6.33 -2.45
C LEU A 3 1.53 -6.93 -1.05
N GLN A 4 1.87 -6.10 -0.08
CA GLN A 4 2.26 -6.52 1.27
C GLN A 4 1.36 -5.93 2.37
N THR A 5 0.37 -5.12 1.99
CA THR A 5 -0.64 -4.62 2.93
C THR A 5 -1.94 -5.41 2.78
N PHE A 6 -2.57 -5.65 3.92
CA PHE A 6 -3.83 -6.37 4.04
C PHE A 6 -4.97 -5.46 4.53
N LEU A 7 -4.73 -4.16 4.74
CA LEU A 7 -5.73 -3.20 5.25
C LEU A 7 -6.97 -3.04 4.35
N HIS A 8 -6.85 -3.36 3.06
CA HIS A 8 -7.98 -3.34 2.13
C HIS A 8 -8.92 -4.55 2.32
N LEU A 9 -8.51 -5.56 3.09
CA LEU A 9 -9.31 -6.74 3.36
C LEU A 9 -10.33 -6.47 4.48
N PRO A 10 -11.60 -6.90 4.31
CA PRO A 10 -12.66 -6.60 5.26
C PRO A 10 -12.38 -7.25 6.63
N GLY A 11 -12.37 -6.45 7.69
CA GLY A 11 -12.08 -6.93 9.04
C GLY A 11 -10.59 -7.12 9.34
N VAL A 12 -9.70 -6.62 8.48
CA VAL A 12 -8.26 -6.51 8.74
C VAL A 12 -7.91 -5.05 9.01
N GLY A 13 -7.71 -4.71 10.29
CA GLY A 13 -7.07 -3.47 10.71
C GLY A 13 -5.58 -3.68 10.98
N GLU A 14 -4.86 -2.61 11.33
CA GLU A 14 -3.40 -2.62 11.53
C GLU A 14 -2.92 -3.68 12.53
N ILE A 15 -3.67 -3.91 13.61
CA ILE A 15 -3.34 -4.92 14.62
C ILE A 15 -3.37 -6.32 14.00
N ARG A 16 -4.40 -6.60 13.17
CA ARG A 16 -4.57 -7.91 12.54
C ARG A 16 -3.57 -8.09 11.40
N GLU A 17 -3.30 -7.03 10.64
CA GLU A 17 -2.24 -7.00 9.63
C GLU A 17 -0.87 -7.33 10.24
N ARG A 18 -0.51 -6.69 11.36
CA ARG A 18 0.75 -7.00 12.07
C ARG A 18 0.81 -8.46 12.51
N ARG A 19 -0.32 -9.05 12.94
CA ARG A 19 -0.37 -10.47 13.29
C ARG A 19 -0.15 -11.37 12.07
N ILE A 20 -0.75 -11.04 10.92
CA ILE A 20 -0.52 -11.75 9.66
C ILE A 20 0.97 -11.73 9.30
N TRP A 21 1.64 -10.58 9.41
CA TRP A 21 3.09 -10.48 9.20
C TRP A 21 3.90 -11.32 10.20
N MET A 22 3.55 -11.30 11.49
CA MET A 22 4.22 -12.15 12.50
C MET A 22 4.03 -13.66 12.27
N GLU A 23 3.02 -14.05 11.50
CA GLU A 23 2.80 -15.45 11.08
C GLU A 23 3.63 -15.81 9.83
N GLY A 24 4.50 -14.91 9.36
CA GLY A 24 5.36 -15.11 8.18
C GLY A 24 4.67 -14.82 6.85
N VAL A 25 3.48 -14.22 6.89
CA VAL A 25 2.68 -13.91 5.71
C VAL A 25 2.91 -12.44 5.33
N GLU A 26 3.94 -12.20 4.54
CA GLU A 26 4.41 -10.84 4.21
C GLU A 26 3.85 -10.32 2.88
N SER A 27 3.43 -11.22 1.98
CA SER A 27 2.86 -10.87 0.68
C SER A 27 1.48 -11.49 0.47
N TRP A 28 0.75 -10.96 -0.53
CA TRP A 28 -0.50 -11.57 -0.98
C TRP A 28 -0.30 -13.01 -1.46
N ASP A 29 0.87 -13.34 -2.03
CA ASP A 29 1.19 -14.70 -2.44
C ASP A 29 1.37 -15.65 -1.26
N ASP A 30 2.09 -15.20 -0.23
CA ASP A 30 2.23 -15.96 1.02
C ASP A 30 0.86 -16.18 1.66
N TYR A 31 -0.02 -15.16 1.61
CA TYR A 31 -1.37 -15.24 2.16
C TYR A 31 -2.24 -16.25 1.41
N LEU A 32 -2.13 -16.28 0.08
CA LEU A 32 -2.85 -17.24 -0.77
C LEU A 32 -2.32 -18.67 -0.58
N ALA A 33 -1.02 -18.84 -0.35
CA ALA A 33 -0.39 -20.13 -0.13
C ALA A 33 -0.57 -20.67 1.30
N SER A 34 -0.86 -19.79 2.26
CA SER A 34 -0.97 -20.14 3.68
C SER A 34 -2.39 -20.54 4.10
N PRO A 35 -2.52 -21.37 5.16
CA PRO A 35 -3.80 -21.60 5.82
C PRO A 35 -4.37 -20.28 6.39
N PRO A 36 -5.66 -20.26 6.80
CA PRO A 36 -6.27 -19.09 7.41
C PRO A 36 -5.44 -18.56 8.60
N PRO A 37 -5.07 -17.27 8.63
CA PRO A 37 -4.37 -16.68 9.77
C PRO A 37 -5.21 -16.74 11.04
N ARG A 38 -4.57 -16.66 12.21
CA ARG A 38 -5.31 -16.74 13.49
C ARG A 38 -6.34 -15.62 13.62
N GLY A 39 -7.60 -16.00 13.84
CA GLY A 39 -8.73 -15.06 13.94
C GLY A 39 -9.39 -14.73 12.60
N VAL A 40 -8.95 -15.36 11.51
CA VAL A 40 -9.62 -15.38 10.21
C VAL A 40 -10.23 -16.76 10.02
N GLY A 41 -11.56 -16.85 10.03
CA GLY A 41 -12.26 -18.11 9.75
C GLY A 41 -12.21 -18.48 8.27
N GLU A 42 -12.40 -19.76 7.95
CA GLU A 42 -12.33 -20.32 6.59
C GLU A 42 -13.17 -19.55 5.55
N ARG A 43 -14.39 -19.15 5.92
CA ARG A 43 -15.27 -18.35 5.04
C ARG A 43 -14.69 -16.98 4.72
N LEU A 44 -14.08 -16.34 5.72
CA LEU A 44 -13.46 -15.03 5.57
C LEU A 44 -12.16 -15.13 4.78
N LYS A 45 -11.36 -16.19 5.01
CA LYS A 45 -10.17 -16.52 4.20
C LYS A 45 -10.52 -16.66 2.72
N LYS A 46 -11.53 -17.45 2.37
CA LYS A 46 -11.99 -17.59 0.96
C LYS A 46 -12.42 -16.26 0.33
N ARG A 47 -13.03 -15.37 1.13
CA ARG A 47 -13.38 -14.02 0.65
C ARG A 47 -12.14 -13.17 0.41
N HIS A 48 -11.16 -13.23 1.31
CA HIS A 48 -9.87 -12.56 1.14
C HIS A 48 -9.14 -13.06 -0.09
N ASP A 49 -9.05 -14.38 -0.28
CA ASP A 49 -8.34 -14.98 -1.41
C ASP A 49 -8.92 -14.53 -2.76
N ARG A 50 -10.24 -14.51 -2.90
CA ARG A 50 -10.91 -14.00 -4.10
C ARG A 50 -10.55 -12.54 -4.38
N MET A 51 -10.56 -11.71 -3.36
CA MET A 51 -10.22 -10.28 -3.47
C MET A 51 -8.76 -10.11 -3.89
N LEU A 52 -7.84 -10.81 -3.24
CA LEU A 52 -6.41 -10.77 -3.58
C LEU A 52 -6.15 -11.23 -5.02
N ILE A 53 -6.80 -12.30 -5.48
CA ILE A 53 -6.68 -12.80 -6.86
C ILE A 53 -7.19 -11.77 -7.87
N GLU A 54 -8.36 -11.17 -7.63
CA GLU A 54 -8.93 -10.14 -8.51
C GLU A 54 -8.00 -8.92 -8.61
N LEU A 55 -7.50 -8.47 -7.46
CA LEU A 55 -6.57 -7.36 -7.35
C LEU A 55 -5.24 -7.67 -8.06
N LYS A 56 -4.64 -8.84 -7.86
CA LYS A 56 -3.45 -9.27 -8.61
C LYS A 56 -3.68 -9.22 -10.11
N GLY A 57 -4.83 -9.74 -10.57
CA GLY A 57 -5.20 -9.70 -11.99
C GLY A 57 -5.33 -8.27 -12.53
N ALA A 58 -5.89 -7.34 -11.74
CA ALA A 58 -6.00 -5.94 -12.12
C ALA A 58 -4.64 -5.23 -12.21
N LEU A 59 -3.70 -5.54 -11.30
CA LEU A 59 -2.32 -5.03 -11.35
C LEU A 59 -1.57 -5.53 -12.59
N GLY A 60 -1.67 -6.81 -12.91
CA GLY A 60 -1.07 -7.38 -14.12
C GLY A 60 -1.59 -6.75 -15.42
N ARG A 61 -2.77 -6.13 -15.38
CA ARG A 61 -3.37 -5.37 -16.49
C ARG A 61 -3.13 -3.86 -16.43
N GLY A 62 -2.30 -3.38 -15.50
CA GLY A 62 -1.97 -1.94 -15.35
C GLY A 62 -3.10 -1.08 -14.77
N GLN A 63 -4.12 -1.67 -14.13
CA GLN A 63 -5.28 -0.94 -13.59
C GLN A 63 -5.01 -0.35 -12.19
N TRP A 64 -3.90 0.39 -12.04
CA TRP A 64 -3.43 0.97 -10.76
C TRP A 64 -4.43 1.91 -10.09
N HIS A 65 -5.28 2.58 -10.87
CA HIS A 65 -6.32 3.48 -10.36
C HIS A 65 -7.37 2.79 -9.48
N ARG A 66 -7.56 1.47 -9.62
CA ARG A 66 -8.52 0.72 -8.78
C ARG A 66 -8.04 0.57 -7.34
N PHE A 67 -6.77 0.85 -7.07
CA PHE A 67 -6.13 0.67 -5.77
C PHE A 67 -6.12 1.93 -4.92
N SER A 68 -6.17 3.12 -5.54
CA SER A 68 -6.16 4.40 -4.84
C SER A 68 -7.39 4.62 -3.95
N THR A 69 -8.48 3.89 -4.23
CA THR A 69 -9.74 3.93 -3.47
C THR A 69 -9.84 2.84 -2.40
N LEU A 70 -8.94 1.85 -2.39
CA LEU A 70 -9.02 0.69 -1.47
C LEU A 70 -8.42 0.98 -0.09
N LEU A 71 -7.50 1.95 -0.01
CA LEU A 71 -6.92 2.37 1.25
C LEU A 71 -7.58 3.68 1.73
N PRO A 72 -7.90 3.77 3.05
CA PRO A 72 -8.28 5.04 3.65
C PRO A 72 -7.23 6.11 3.35
N HIS A 73 -7.66 7.38 3.30
CA HIS A 73 -6.79 8.50 2.93
C HIS A 73 -5.46 8.52 3.71
N SER A 74 -5.51 8.19 5.01
CA SER A 74 -4.36 8.10 5.93
C SER A 74 -3.35 6.99 5.60
N HIS A 75 -3.72 5.99 4.79
CA HIS A 75 -2.87 4.86 4.42
C HIS A 75 -2.47 4.86 2.95
N ARG A 76 -2.88 5.86 2.17
CA ARG A 76 -2.54 5.96 0.74
C ARG A 76 -1.04 6.09 0.47
N TRP A 77 -0.26 6.62 1.42
CA TRP A 77 1.21 6.65 1.31
C TRP A 77 1.81 5.24 1.12
N ARG A 78 1.14 4.18 1.61
CA ARG A 78 1.56 2.79 1.40
C ARG A 78 1.49 2.33 -0.06
N LEU A 79 0.80 3.07 -0.92
CA LEU A 79 0.80 2.86 -2.37
C LEU A 79 2.10 3.33 -3.03
N PHE A 80 2.73 4.36 -2.44
CA PHE A 80 3.92 5.03 -2.97
C PHE A 80 5.21 4.56 -2.33
N ASP A 81 5.12 3.79 -1.24
CA ASP A 81 6.29 3.30 -0.51
C ASP A 81 6.93 2.10 -1.22
N PRO A 82 8.16 2.24 -1.77
CA PRO A 82 8.91 1.14 -2.34
C PRO A 82 9.88 0.63 -1.27
N LEU A 83 9.65 -0.60 -0.80
CA LEU A 83 10.57 -1.45 -0.05
C LEU A 83 10.70 -1.22 1.46
N GLY A 84 10.06 -2.13 2.19
CA GLY A 84 10.73 -2.75 3.33
C GLY A 84 12.09 -3.31 2.88
N GLU A 85 13.14 -2.70 3.42
CA GLU A 85 14.53 -3.18 3.53
C GLU A 85 15.44 -3.28 2.28
N ARG A 86 14.98 -3.09 1.03
CA ARG A 86 15.88 -3.14 -0.16
C ARG A 86 15.66 -2.11 -1.29
N ALA A 87 15.10 -0.93 -1.02
CA ALA A 87 15.06 0.14 -2.03
C ALA A 87 16.33 0.96 -2.07
N ALA A 88 16.95 0.99 -3.25
CA ALA A 88 17.73 2.15 -3.66
C ALA A 88 16.84 3.39 -3.56
N TYR A 89 17.26 4.34 -2.73
CA TYR A 89 16.69 5.65 -2.60
C TYR A 89 16.71 6.33 -3.98
N LEU A 90 15.54 6.62 -4.54
CA LEU A 90 15.43 7.62 -5.60
C LEU A 90 15.05 8.93 -4.91
N ASP A 91 16.06 9.78 -4.74
CA ASP A 91 15.92 11.16 -4.33
C ASP A 91 15.15 11.90 -5.42
N ILE A 92 13.91 12.28 -5.12
CA ILE A 92 13.22 13.31 -5.88
C ILE A 92 13.18 14.54 -4.98
N GLU A 93 14.22 15.37 -5.08
CA GLU A 93 14.16 16.76 -4.64
C GLU A 93 12.94 17.39 -5.32
N SER A 94 11.83 17.44 -4.59
CA SER A 94 10.68 18.25 -4.97
C SER A 94 11.02 19.67 -4.58
N ASP A 95 11.67 20.39 -5.50
CA ASP A 95 11.86 21.82 -5.38
C ASP A 95 10.49 22.49 -5.59
N THR A 96 9.69 22.49 -4.52
CA THR A 96 8.54 23.40 -4.39
C THR A 96 9.09 24.68 -3.81
N THR A 97 9.44 25.65 -4.65
CA THR A 97 9.59 27.03 -4.20
C THR A 97 8.26 27.76 -4.43
N PRO A 98 7.50 28.12 -3.38
CA PRO A 98 6.46 29.13 -3.48
C PRO A 98 7.08 30.50 -3.20
N GLY A 99 7.02 31.44 -4.16
CA GLY A 99 7.48 32.79 -3.87
C GLY A 99 7.61 33.71 -5.08
N PHE A 100 6.47 34.14 -5.65
CA PHE A 100 6.46 35.43 -6.32
C PHE A 100 6.78 36.51 -5.27
N SER A 101 7.90 37.19 -5.44
CA SER A 101 8.18 38.49 -4.82
C SER A 101 8.87 39.36 -5.86
N PRO A 102 8.23 40.41 -6.41
CA PRO A 102 8.94 41.42 -7.17
C PRO A 102 9.69 42.31 -6.17
N LEU A 103 11.00 42.06 -6.03
CA LEU A 103 11.88 42.95 -5.28
C LEU A 103 12.00 44.27 -6.04
N TYR A 104 11.61 45.34 -5.34
CA TYR A 104 11.96 46.72 -5.64
C TYR A 104 13.49 46.83 -5.75
N LEU A 105 14.00 47.22 -6.92
CA LEU A 105 15.36 47.72 -7.07
C LEU A 105 15.31 49.25 -7.07
N ILE A 106 16.00 49.83 -6.09
CA ILE A 106 16.19 51.25 -5.87
C ILE A 106 17.43 51.71 -6.66
N SER A 107 17.35 52.93 -7.19
CA SER A 107 18.42 53.86 -7.57
C SER A 107 19.29 53.58 -8.80
N THR A 108 19.17 54.51 -9.76
CA THR A 108 20.31 55.33 -10.20
C THR A 108 19.93 56.80 -9.99
#